data_AF-A0A1M5MPW9-F1
#
_entry.id   AF-A0A1M5MPW9-F1
#
_cell.length_a   1.000
_cell.length_b   1.000
_cell.length_c   1.000
_cell.angle_alpha   90.00
_cell.angle_beta   90.00
_cell.angle_gamma   90.00
#
_symmetry.space_group_name_H-M   'P 1'
#
loop_
_entity.id
_entity.type
_entity.pdbx_description
1 polymer ?
#
loop_
_entity_poly.entity_id
_entity_poly.type
_entity_poly.pdbx_seq_one_letter_code
_entity_poly.pdbx_strand_id
1 'polypeptide(L)'
;MPDLPNGSKQKSKSNTDPSGSSENEKSAEPTAAKETIRERIMREISQNPRWSEAKPSGQGFVIVGARPSSGKPAAFETLLTTLRQDEPALGNLSVTDQNWLVTALAHLIQIDQSRRVENVSGDAYCIFEVGRAYFQCLAPSFGTYLRCEAVSEKFVPEMGAILTPEKRDRLVREFGFTAPGHSKNFSQKIEVKGKDDLAYVARMAFRVLRDIYNVTDFGATKCKISIPEPAKPVSVQIHDHKN
;
A
#
# COMPACT_ATOMS: atom_id res chain seq x y z
N MET A 1 -46.73 9.18 -33.25
CA MET A 1 -46.36 9.46 -34.66
C MET A 1 -46.36 10.97 -34.84
N PRO A 2 -45.39 11.60 -35.53
CA PRO A 2 -44.48 11.11 -36.58
C PRO A 2 -43.03 10.92 -36.05
N ASP A 3 -42.19 9.99 -36.51
CA ASP A 3 -41.61 9.63 -37.83
C ASP A 3 -40.20 10.23 -38.09
N LEU A 4 -39.30 9.30 -38.46
CA LEU A 4 -37.85 9.35 -38.75
C LEU A 4 -37.49 10.26 -39.97
N PRO A 5 -36.20 10.58 -40.28
CA PRO A 5 -35.20 9.65 -40.88
C PRO A 5 -33.76 9.83 -40.30
N ASN A 6 -32.88 8.83 -40.17
CA ASN A 6 -32.28 7.87 -41.10
C ASN A 6 -31.13 8.43 -41.97
N GLY A 7 -29.94 7.80 -41.83
CA GLY A 7 -28.96 7.59 -42.90
C GLY A 7 -27.78 8.56 -43.03
N SER A 8 -26.56 8.05 -42.86
CA SER A 8 -25.55 8.06 -43.94
C SER A 8 -24.30 7.24 -43.58
N LYS A 9 -24.09 6.15 -44.32
CA LYS A 9 -22.82 5.43 -44.47
C LYS A 9 -21.92 6.23 -45.41
N GLN A 10 -20.63 6.32 -45.13
CA GLN A 10 -19.63 6.58 -46.16
C GLN A 10 -18.52 5.54 -46.12
N LYS A 11 -18.20 5.06 -47.33
CA LYS A 11 -17.34 3.95 -47.71
C LYS A 11 -16.12 4.54 -48.43
N SER A 12 -15.05 3.75 -48.51
CA SER A 12 -13.92 3.84 -49.47
C SER A 12 -12.76 4.74 -48.99
N LYS A 13 -11.48 4.44 -49.19
CA LYS A 13 -10.80 3.63 -50.22
C LYS A 13 -9.54 2.94 -49.68
N SER A 14 -9.29 1.77 -50.25
CA SER A 14 -8.01 1.07 -50.39
C SER A 14 -6.94 1.91 -51.07
N ASN A 15 -5.67 1.67 -50.73
CA ASN A 15 -4.56 1.70 -51.67
C ASN A 15 -3.51 0.67 -51.23
N THR A 16 -2.94 0.02 -52.24
CA THR A 16 -2.13 -1.20 -52.19
C THR A 16 -0.81 -0.90 -52.92
N ASP A 17 0.30 -1.35 -52.31
CA ASP A 17 1.61 -1.75 -52.87
C ASP A 17 2.58 -0.69 -53.46
N PRO A 18 3.88 -1.02 -53.72
CA PRO A 18 4.67 -2.24 -53.43
C PRO A 18 6.11 -2.03 -52.87
N SER A 19 6.69 -3.15 -52.40
CA SER A 19 8.07 -3.67 -52.63
C SER A 19 9.33 -2.85 -52.25
N GLY A 20 10.23 -3.51 -51.51
CA GLY A 20 11.64 -3.11 -51.39
C GLY A 20 12.47 -4.04 -50.50
N SER A 21 13.04 -5.08 -51.10
CA SER A 21 14.05 -5.99 -50.51
C SER A 21 15.39 -5.31 -50.26
N SER A 22 16.08 -5.64 -49.17
CA SER A 22 17.54 -5.79 -49.17
C SER A 22 17.99 -6.60 -47.96
N GLU A 23 18.57 -7.76 -48.24
CA GLU A 23 19.46 -8.48 -47.34
C GLU A 23 20.73 -7.65 -47.10
N ASN A 24 21.32 -7.78 -45.92
CA ASN A 24 22.76 -7.61 -45.70
C ASN A 24 23.15 -8.30 -44.39
N GLU A 25 23.79 -9.46 -44.55
CA GLU A 25 24.68 -10.06 -43.54
C GLU A 25 25.90 -9.15 -43.35
N LYS A 26 26.21 -8.75 -42.11
CA LYS A 26 27.57 -8.91 -41.58
C LYS A 26 27.70 -8.65 -40.09
N SER A 27 28.52 -9.53 -39.51
CA SER A 27 29.40 -9.33 -38.36
C SER A 27 28.79 -9.53 -36.97
N ALA A 28 29.02 -10.75 -36.47
CA ALA A 28 28.92 -11.10 -35.06
C ALA A 28 29.94 -10.30 -34.23
N GLU A 29 29.39 -9.49 -33.32
CA GLU A 29 30.09 -8.91 -32.17
C GLU A 29 29.72 -9.77 -30.94
N PRO A 30 30.61 -9.97 -29.95
CA PRO A 30 30.33 -10.88 -28.85
C PRO A 30 29.23 -10.28 -27.98
N THR A 31 28.03 -10.87 -28.02
CA THR A 31 26.91 -10.48 -27.17
C THR A 31 27.30 -10.71 -25.71
N ALA A 32 27.75 -9.65 -25.03
CA ALA A 32 27.77 -9.61 -23.58
C ALA A 32 26.37 -9.99 -23.11
N ALA A 33 26.26 -11.12 -22.40
CA ALA A 33 25.00 -11.65 -21.92
C ALA A 33 24.22 -10.52 -21.24
N LYS A 34 23.05 -10.18 -21.78
CA LYS A 34 22.14 -9.19 -21.17
C LYS A 34 21.68 -9.76 -19.84
N GLU A 35 22.41 -9.40 -18.79
CA GLU A 35 22.03 -9.69 -17.42
C GLU A 35 20.60 -9.23 -17.19
N THR A 36 19.76 -10.16 -16.75
CA THR A 36 18.36 -9.87 -16.42
C THR A 36 18.30 -8.97 -15.21
N ILE A 37 17.22 -8.18 -15.09
CA ILE A 37 16.99 -7.33 -13.91
C ILE A 37 17.06 -8.15 -12.61
N ARG A 38 16.59 -9.39 -12.65
CA ARG A 38 16.67 -10.33 -11.54
C ARG A 38 18.12 -10.67 -11.16
N GLU A 39 18.96 -11.00 -12.13
CA GLU A 39 20.37 -11.32 -11.87
C GLU A 39 21.13 -10.12 -11.29
N ARG A 40 20.83 -8.91 -11.79
CA ARG A 40 21.41 -7.67 -11.24
C ARG A 40 21.05 -7.46 -9.78
N ILE A 41 19.76 -7.64 -9.46
CA ILE A 41 19.27 -7.50 -8.08
C ILE A 41 19.88 -8.57 -7.16
N MET A 42 19.93 -9.82 -7.61
CA MET A 42 20.51 -10.91 -6.80
C MET A 42 22.01 -10.71 -6.59
N ARG A 43 22.73 -10.18 -7.59
CA ARG A 43 24.14 -9.81 -7.45
C ARG A 43 24.34 -8.69 -6.44
N GLU A 44 23.55 -7.61 -6.53
CA GLU A 44 23.59 -6.49 -5.57
C GLU A 44 23.31 -6.94 -4.13
N ILE A 45 22.36 -7.87 -3.94
CA ILE A 45 22.06 -8.45 -2.62
C ILE A 45 23.26 -9.29 -2.12
N SER A 46 23.84 -10.15 -2.98
CA SER A 46 24.96 -11.03 -2.61
C SER A 46 26.25 -10.29 -2.24
N GLN A 47 26.46 -9.09 -2.80
CA GLN A 47 27.68 -8.31 -2.59
C GLN A 47 27.56 -7.31 -1.44
N ASN A 48 26.37 -7.15 -0.85
CA ASN A 48 26.13 -6.20 0.21
C ASN A 48 26.31 -6.87 1.59
N PRO A 49 27.36 -6.53 2.35
CA PRO A 49 27.69 -7.20 3.62
C PRO A 49 26.64 -6.96 4.73
N ARG A 50 25.61 -6.15 4.48
CA ARG A 50 24.45 -6.02 5.37
C ARG A 50 23.44 -7.16 5.27
N TRP A 51 23.48 -7.97 4.21
CA TRP A 51 22.53 -9.06 4.01
C TRP A 51 23.22 -10.39 4.26
N SER A 52 22.67 -11.17 5.18
CA SER A 52 23.04 -12.55 5.42
C SER A 52 21.86 -13.46 5.07
N GLU A 53 22.15 -14.66 4.60
CA GLU A 53 21.10 -15.67 4.36
C GLU A 53 20.33 -15.92 5.66
N ALA A 54 19.01 -15.71 5.61
CA ALA A 54 18.15 -15.98 6.73
C ALA A 54 18.10 -17.49 6.99
N LYS A 55 18.46 -17.90 8.21
CA LYS A 55 18.26 -19.29 8.65
C LYS A 55 16.75 -19.58 8.74
N PRO A 56 16.27 -20.73 8.25
CA PRO A 56 14.85 -21.07 8.36
C PRO A 56 14.49 -21.34 9.82
N SER A 57 13.89 -20.35 10.49
CA SER A 57 13.26 -20.52 11.79
C SER A 57 11.76 -20.72 11.57
N GLY A 58 11.24 -21.92 11.83
CA GLY A 58 9.83 -22.30 11.63
C GLY A 58 8.82 -21.64 12.57
N GLN A 59 9.00 -20.36 12.93
CA GLN A 59 8.07 -19.55 13.69
C GLN A 59 7.90 -18.21 12.99
N GLY A 60 6.65 -17.81 12.77
CA GLY A 60 6.27 -16.59 12.06
C GLY A 60 7.07 -15.37 12.49
N PHE A 61 7.54 -14.60 11.51
CA PHE A 61 8.40 -13.45 11.74
C PHE A 61 7.65 -12.33 12.44
N VAL A 62 8.10 -11.95 13.64
CA VAL A 62 7.87 -10.62 14.21
C VAL A 62 8.98 -9.73 13.67
N ILE A 63 8.70 -8.92 12.65
CA ILE A 63 9.65 -7.91 12.19
C ILE A 63 9.61 -6.74 13.18
N VAL A 64 10.45 -6.84 14.22
CA VAL A 64 10.80 -5.68 15.04
C VAL A 64 11.77 -4.82 14.22
N GLY A 65 11.25 -3.74 13.63
CA GLY A 65 12.06 -2.61 13.17
C GLY A 65 12.96 -2.83 11.95
N ALA A 66 12.46 -3.41 10.86
CA ALA A 66 13.15 -3.25 9.58
C ALA A 66 13.09 -1.77 9.17
N ARG A 67 14.25 -1.09 9.14
CA ARG A 67 14.36 0.27 8.60
C ARG A 67 13.82 0.28 7.17
N PRO A 68 12.89 1.19 6.83
CA PRO A 68 12.36 1.28 5.48
C PRO A 68 13.49 1.53 4.46
N SER A 69 13.42 0.83 3.34
CA SER A 69 14.39 0.87 2.26
C SER A 69 14.51 2.29 1.67
N SER A 70 15.67 2.92 1.89
CA SER A 70 16.37 3.91 1.04
C SER A 70 15.62 5.05 0.35
N GLY A 71 14.41 5.42 0.77
CA GLY A 71 13.86 6.72 0.41
C GLY A 71 14.60 7.82 1.17
N LYS A 72 14.96 8.93 0.52
CA LYS A 72 15.61 10.07 1.19
C LYS A 72 14.68 10.55 2.33
N PRO A 73 15.14 10.58 3.60
CA PRO A 73 14.32 10.98 4.74
C PRO A 73 13.59 12.31 4.54
N ALA A 74 14.26 13.27 3.91
CA ALA A 74 13.72 14.58 3.56
C ALA A 74 12.44 14.53 2.68
N ALA A 75 12.30 13.53 1.81
CA ALA A 75 11.12 13.39 0.97
C ALA A 75 9.90 12.92 1.77
N PHE A 76 10.10 12.02 2.74
CA PHE A 76 9.03 11.59 3.66
C PHE A 76 8.59 12.73 4.58
N GLU A 77 9.55 13.49 5.10
CA GLU A 77 9.28 14.67 5.93
C GLU A 77 8.47 15.73 5.17
N THR A 78 8.81 15.97 3.90
CA THR A 78 8.06 16.90 3.04
C THR A 78 6.62 16.42 2.82
N LEU A 79 6.44 15.13 2.53
CA LEU A 79 5.10 14.54 2.35
C LEU A 79 4.26 14.63 3.62
N LEU A 80 4.88 14.41 4.78
CA LEU A 80 4.20 14.44 6.07
C LEU A 80 3.85 15.87 6.51
N THR A 81 4.66 16.87 6.16
CA THR A 81 4.38 18.28 6.48
C THR A 81 3.42 18.95 5.49
N THR A 82 3.30 18.42 4.27
CA THR A 82 2.34 18.91 3.27
C THR A 82 0.93 18.42 3.58
N LEU A 83 0.13 19.29 4.20
CA LEU A 83 -1.27 19.05 4.55
C LEU A 83 -2.20 19.28 3.35
N ARG A 84 -3.32 18.55 3.29
CA ARG A 84 -4.40 18.87 2.35
C ARG A 84 -5.11 20.16 2.78
N GLN A 85 -5.82 20.80 1.85
CA GLN A 85 -6.48 22.09 2.08
C GLN A 85 -7.42 22.10 3.30
N ASP A 86 -8.12 20.99 3.55
CA ASP A 86 -9.07 20.85 4.68
C ASP A 86 -8.50 20.04 5.85
N GLU A 87 -7.17 19.81 5.86
CA GLU A 87 -6.53 19.03 6.90
C GLU A 87 -6.02 19.94 8.02
N PRO A 88 -6.49 19.77 9.27
CA PRO A 88 -5.98 20.55 10.39
C PRO A 88 -4.51 20.26 10.65
N ALA A 89 -3.80 21.29 11.12
CA ALA A 89 -2.40 21.17 11.49
C ALA A 89 -2.18 20.11 12.58
N LEU A 90 -1.06 19.38 12.48
CA LEU A 90 -0.69 18.39 13.49
C LEU A 90 -0.21 19.02 14.81
N GLY A 91 0.01 20.33 14.85
CA GLY A 91 0.58 21.03 15.99
C GLY A 91 2.08 20.78 16.14
N ASN A 92 2.61 21.03 17.33
CA ASN A 92 4.01 20.78 17.64
C ASN A 92 4.24 19.27 17.81
N LEU A 93 5.11 18.71 16.96
CA LEU A 93 5.45 17.29 17.00
C LEU A 93 6.79 17.08 17.71
N SER A 94 6.82 16.18 18.68
CA SER A 94 8.08 15.70 19.24
C SER A 94 8.88 14.89 18.21
N VAL A 95 10.16 14.67 18.49
CA VAL A 95 11.00 13.78 17.63
C VAL A 95 10.41 12.37 17.56
N THR A 96 9.83 11.87 18.66
CA THR A 96 9.17 10.57 18.71
C THR A 96 7.94 10.53 17.80
N ASP A 97 7.12 11.59 17.79
CA ASP A 97 5.93 11.68 16.93
C ASP A 97 6.30 11.72 15.45
N GLN A 98 7.35 12.48 15.11
CA GLN A 98 7.85 12.57 13.74
C GLN A 98 8.36 11.21 13.26
N ASN A 99 9.15 10.51 14.08
CA ASN A 99 9.64 9.17 13.78
C ASN A 99 8.51 8.16 13.60
N TRP A 100 7.47 8.27 14.44
CA TRP A 100 6.28 7.44 14.33
C TRP A 100 5.56 7.68 13.00
N LEU A 101 5.34 8.94 12.60
CA LEU A 101 4.68 9.30 11.34
C LEU A 101 5.45 8.78 10.11
N VAL A 102 6.78 8.92 10.10
CA VAL A 102 7.64 8.39 9.03
C VAL A 102 7.51 6.87 8.94
N THR A 103 7.51 6.19 10.09
CA THR A 103 7.36 4.72 10.15
C THR A 103 5.98 4.29 9.67
N ALA A 104 4.92 4.96 10.12
CA ALA A 104 3.55 4.68 9.70
C ALA A 104 3.36 4.86 8.20
N LEU A 105 3.86 5.96 7.62
CA LEU A 105 3.81 6.20 6.18
C LEU A 105 4.58 5.11 5.40
N ALA A 106 5.75 4.71 5.88
CA ALA A 106 6.52 3.65 5.22
C ALA A 106 5.75 2.32 5.20
N HIS A 107 5.07 1.96 6.28
CA HIS A 107 4.27 0.73 6.35
C HIS A 107 3.01 0.81 5.47
N LEU A 108 2.36 1.96 5.41
CA LEU A 108 1.23 2.19 4.50
C LEU A 108 1.66 2.07 3.03
N ILE A 109 2.83 2.60 2.67
CA ILE A 109 3.43 2.40 1.34
C ILE A 109 3.70 0.93 1.09
N GLN A 110 4.24 0.21 2.07
CA GLN A 110 4.58 -1.20 1.93
C GLN A 110 3.34 -2.07 1.63
N ILE A 111 2.24 -1.86 2.37
CA ILE A 111 0.99 -2.60 2.10
C ILE A 111 0.36 -2.19 0.76
N ASP A 112 0.41 -0.89 0.40
CA ASP A 112 -0.10 -0.41 -0.89
C ASP A 112 0.69 -0.96 -2.09
N GLN A 113 2.01 -1.14 -1.94
CA GLN A 113 2.86 -1.72 -2.98
C GLN A 113 2.62 -3.23 -3.10
N SER A 114 2.39 -3.92 -1.99
CA SER A 114 2.22 -5.38 -2.01
C SER A 114 1.05 -5.85 -2.87
N ARG A 115 -0.07 -5.10 -2.88
CA ARG A 115 -1.22 -5.39 -3.75
C ARG A 115 -0.96 -5.17 -5.25
N ARG A 116 0.16 -4.54 -5.62
CA ARG A 116 0.56 -4.32 -7.02
C ARG A 116 1.47 -5.42 -7.55
N VAL A 117 1.90 -6.35 -6.69
CA VAL A 117 2.72 -7.49 -7.09
C VAL A 117 1.82 -8.54 -7.74
N GLU A 118 2.17 -8.96 -8.94
CA GLU A 118 1.45 -10.01 -9.65
C GLU A 118 1.45 -11.32 -8.84
N ASN A 119 0.35 -12.08 -8.94
CA ASN A 119 0.18 -13.39 -8.29
C ASN A 119 0.18 -13.37 -6.75
N VAL A 120 -0.08 -12.23 -6.11
CA VAL A 120 -0.38 -12.18 -4.67
C VAL A 120 -1.89 -12.31 -4.46
N SER A 121 -2.33 -13.44 -3.90
CA SER A 121 -3.72 -13.64 -3.47
C SER A 121 -3.83 -13.37 -1.97
N GLY A 122 -4.46 -12.25 -1.61
CA GLY A 122 -4.72 -11.91 -0.21
C GLY A 122 -4.60 -10.42 0.05
N ASP A 123 -5.19 -9.98 1.15
CA ASP A 123 -5.16 -8.59 1.54
C ASP A 123 -3.95 -8.33 2.43
N ALA A 124 -3.25 -7.21 2.20
CA ALA A 124 -2.22 -6.75 3.10
C ALA A 124 -2.81 -5.80 4.13
N TYR A 125 -2.28 -5.79 5.34
CA TYR A 125 -2.74 -4.88 6.37
C TYR A 125 -1.62 -4.40 7.28
N CYS A 126 -1.81 -3.21 7.84
CA CYS A 126 -1.00 -2.69 8.93
C CYS A 126 -1.92 -2.26 10.09
N ILE A 127 -1.50 -2.54 11.32
CA ILE A 127 -2.21 -2.17 12.55
C ILE A 127 -1.24 -1.36 13.41
N PHE A 128 -1.65 -0.16 13.79
CA PHE A 128 -0.97 0.66 14.79
C PHE A 128 -1.74 0.56 16.10
N GLU A 129 -1.12 -0.01 17.13
CA GLU A 129 -1.80 -0.31 18.40
C GLU A 129 -1.04 0.24 19.62
N VAL A 130 -1.80 0.75 20.59
CA VAL A 130 -1.33 1.19 21.91
C VAL A 130 -2.30 0.63 22.96
N GLY A 131 -1.86 -0.38 23.70
CA GLY A 131 -2.73 -1.11 24.63
C GLY A 131 -3.93 -1.74 23.90
N ARG A 132 -5.13 -1.25 24.20
CA ARG A 132 -6.39 -1.71 23.58
C ARG A 132 -6.85 -0.84 22.41
N ALA A 133 -6.28 0.35 22.26
CA ALA A 133 -6.60 1.25 21.16
C ALA A 133 -5.83 0.81 19.90
N TYR A 134 -6.49 0.82 18.76
CA TYR A 134 -5.82 0.62 17.48
C TYR A 134 -6.45 1.40 16.33
N PHE A 135 -5.61 1.63 15.33
CA PHE A 135 -5.98 2.07 13.99
C PHE A 135 -5.39 1.07 13.00
N GLN A 136 -6.23 0.47 12.17
CA GLN A 136 -5.80 -0.49 11.16
C GLN A 136 -6.11 0.00 9.76
N CYS A 137 -5.28 -0.34 8.79
CA CYS A 137 -5.59 -0.19 7.38
C CYS A 137 -5.33 -1.49 6.65
N LEU A 138 -6.29 -1.86 5.80
CA LEU A 138 -6.25 -2.99 4.91
C LEU A 138 -6.16 -2.46 3.48
N ALA A 139 -5.17 -2.96 2.74
CA ALA A 139 -5.01 -2.81 1.31
C ALA A 139 -5.53 -4.09 0.65
N PRO A 140 -6.76 -4.08 0.08
CA PRO A 140 -7.27 -5.27 -0.57
C PRO A 140 -6.39 -5.62 -1.79
N SER A 141 -6.35 -6.91 -2.11
CA SER A 141 -5.68 -7.44 -3.32
C SER A 141 -6.24 -6.84 -4.62
N PHE A 142 -7.44 -6.28 -4.58
CA PHE A 142 -8.10 -5.64 -5.71
C PHE A 142 -8.46 -4.18 -5.42
N GLY A 143 -8.38 -3.35 -6.45
CA GLY A 143 -8.75 -1.93 -6.40
C GLY A 143 -7.65 -1.00 -5.89
N THR A 144 -7.99 0.28 -5.78
CA THR A 144 -7.04 1.38 -5.55
C THR A 144 -7.26 2.07 -4.21
N TYR A 145 -7.89 1.43 -3.22
CA TYR A 145 -8.24 2.07 -1.94
C TYR A 145 -7.65 1.35 -0.73
N LEU A 146 -7.57 2.04 0.41
CA LEU A 146 -7.42 1.42 1.72
C LEU A 146 -8.77 1.38 2.42
N ARG A 147 -9.07 0.30 3.11
CA ARG A 147 -10.11 0.27 4.14
C ARG A 147 -9.43 0.44 5.49
N CYS A 148 -9.62 1.59 6.11
CA CYS A 148 -9.09 1.86 7.43
C CYS A 148 -10.19 1.74 8.48
N GLU A 149 -9.83 1.25 9.66
CA GLU A 149 -10.73 1.11 10.79
C GLU A 149 -10.12 1.65 12.08
N ALA A 150 -10.98 2.23 12.90
CA ALA A 150 -10.65 2.68 14.24
C ALA A 150 -11.52 1.87 15.22
N VAL A 151 -10.87 1.32 16.26
CA VAL A 151 -11.56 0.46 17.24
C VAL A 151 -12.80 1.13 17.85
N SER A 152 -13.86 0.37 18.09
CA SER A 152 -15.03 0.87 18.83
C SER A 152 -15.31 0.07 20.08
N GLU A 153 -16.13 0.64 20.95
CA GLU A 153 -16.69 -0.02 22.13
C GLU A 153 -17.56 -1.25 21.78
N LYS A 154 -18.08 -1.36 20.55
CA LYS A 154 -18.80 -2.57 20.11
C LYS A 154 -17.88 -3.76 19.86
N PHE A 155 -16.59 -3.50 19.60
CA PHE A 155 -15.58 -4.54 19.42
C PHE A 155 -14.76 -4.76 20.69
N VAL A 156 -14.31 -3.68 21.34
CA VAL A 156 -13.57 -3.70 22.60
C VAL A 156 -14.33 -2.84 23.62
N PRO A 157 -15.20 -3.44 24.45
CA PRO A 157 -16.09 -2.70 25.37
C PRO A 157 -15.41 -1.65 26.26
N GLU A 158 -14.18 -1.91 26.69
CA GLU A 158 -13.39 -1.00 27.53
C GLU A 158 -13.07 0.32 26.84
N MET A 159 -13.11 0.38 25.50
CA MET A 159 -12.97 1.63 24.76
C MET A 159 -14.13 2.60 25.05
N GLY A 160 -15.26 2.13 25.58
CA GLY A 160 -16.39 2.98 25.97
C GLY A 160 -16.04 4.01 27.04
N ALA A 161 -15.02 3.77 27.87
CA ALA A 161 -14.52 4.75 28.83
C ALA A 161 -13.73 5.91 28.17
N ILE A 162 -13.23 5.70 26.95
CA ILE A 162 -12.42 6.67 26.20
C ILE A 162 -13.28 7.36 25.12
N LEU A 163 -14.19 6.61 24.49
CA LEU A 163 -15.03 7.03 23.37
C LEU A 163 -16.31 7.76 23.83
N THR A 164 -16.13 8.98 24.35
CA THR A 164 -17.25 9.88 24.66
C THR A 164 -18.11 10.16 23.42
N PRO A 165 -19.38 10.59 23.58
CA PRO A 165 -20.23 10.97 22.45
C PRO A 165 -19.56 11.95 21.48
N GLU A 166 -18.84 12.94 22.01
CA GLU A 166 -18.14 13.96 21.23
C GLU A 166 -17.03 13.34 20.39
N LYS A 167 -16.24 12.43 20.97
CA LYS A 167 -15.17 11.73 20.25
C LYS A 167 -15.70 10.83 19.13
N ARG A 168 -16.84 10.17 19.36
CA ARG A 168 -17.53 9.38 18.33
C ARG A 168 -18.05 10.28 17.21
N ASP A 169 -18.64 11.43 17.54
CA ASP A 169 -19.07 12.41 16.54
C ASP A 169 -17.89 12.92 15.70
N ARG A 170 -16.75 13.21 16.33
CA ARG A 170 -15.53 13.62 15.62
C ARG A 170 -15.01 12.55 14.65
N LEU A 171 -14.98 11.27 15.07
CA LEU A 171 -14.63 10.16 14.15
C LEU A 171 -15.51 10.16 12.89
N VAL A 172 -16.81 10.41 13.04
CA VAL A 172 -17.75 10.40 11.92
C VAL A 172 -17.64 11.67 11.08
N ARG A 173 -17.71 12.84 11.72
CA ARG A 173 -17.86 14.12 11.02
C ARG A 173 -16.54 14.73 10.57
N GLU A 174 -15.49 14.65 11.38
CA GLU A 174 -14.18 15.22 11.04
C GLU A 174 -13.35 14.25 10.21
N PHE A 175 -13.37 12.97 10.58
CA PHE A 175 -12.53 11.96 9.95
C PHE A 175 -13.24 11.12 8.89
N GLY A 176 -14.56 11.27 8.70
CA GLY A 176 -15.31 10.58 7.64
C GLY A 176 -15.54 9.09 7.91
N PHE A 177 -15.38 8.61 9.14
CA PHE A 177 -15.67 7.21 9.46
C PHE A 177 -17.18 6.93 9.47
N THR A 178 -17.56 5.77 8.95
CA THR A 178 -18.88 5.21 9.19
C THR A 178 -18.92 4.61 10.60
N ALA A 179 -19.97 4.90 11.35
CA ALA A 179 -20.17 4.36 12.68
C ALA A 179 -20.29 2.82 12.66
N PRO A 180 -19.95 2.12 13.77
CA PRO A 180 -20.03 0.68 13.86
C PRO A 180 -21.42 0.14 13.52
N GLY A 181 -21.49 -0.68 12.49
CA GLY A 181 -22.69 -1.36 11.99
C GLY A 181 -22.39 -2.83 11.80
N HIS A 182 -22.20 -3.25 10.55
CA HIS A 182 -21.73 -4.62 10.23
C HIS A 182 -20.28 -4.84 10.68
N SER A 183 -19.38 -3.89 10.37
CA SER A 183 -18.11 -3.83 11.07
C SER A 183 -18.38 -3.40 12.50
N LYS A 184 -17.83 -4.13 13.47
CA LYS A 184 -17.87 -3.73 14.88
C LYS A 184 -16.93 -2.55 15.16
N ASN A 185 -16.20 -2.05 14.18
CA ASN A 185 -15.33 -0.86 14.28
C ASN A 185 -15.91 0.31 13.51
N PHE A 186 -15.39 1.52 13.77
CA PHE A 186 -15.54 2.63 12.85
C PHE A 186 -14.75 2.29 11.59
N SER A 187 -15.35 2.46 10.40
CA SER A 187 -14.69 2.11 9.15
C SER A 187 -14.76 3.22 8.11
N GLN A 188 -13.68 3.40 7.35
CA GLN A 188 -13.61 4.34 6.25
C GLN A 188 -12.88 3.73 5.06
N LYS A 189 -13.38 4.02 3.85
CA LYS A 189 -12.72 3.68 2.59
C LYS A 189 -12.02 4.93 2.05
N ILE A 190 -10.73 4.83 1.74
CA ILE A 190 -9.91 5.94 1.27
C ILE A 190 -9.30 5.55 -0.07
N GLU A 191 -9.68 6.23 -1.15
CA GLU A 191 -9.04 6.04 -2.45
C GLU A 191 -7.59 6.53 -2.42
N VAL A 192 -6.69 5.73 -2.98
CA VAL A 192 -5.25 5.96 -3.04
C VAL A 192 -4.84 6.12 -4.49
N LYS A 193 -4.54 7.37 -4.87
CA LYS A 193 -4.00 7.76 -6.17
C LYS A 193 -2.48 7.90 -6.09
N GLY A 194 -1.93 8.22 -4.92
CA GLY A 194 -0.49 8.38 -4.73
C GLY A 194 -0.05 8.42 -3.28
N LYS A 195 1.23 8.78 -3.09
CA LYS A 195 1.87 8.82 -1.76
C LYS A 195 1.28 9.90 -0.86
N ASP A 196 0.74 10.99 -1.43
CA ASP A 196 0.08 12.05 -0.65
C ASP A 196 -1.16 11.51 0.08
N ASP A 197 -1.88 10.57 -0.54
CA ASP A 197 -3.03 9.93 0.10
C ASP A 197 -2.61 9.03 1.25
N LEU A 198 -1.49 8.31 1.09
CA LEU A 198 -0.92 7.49 2.17
C LEU A 198 -0.36 8.36 3.30
N ALA A 199 0.25 9.50 2.99
CA ALA A 199 0.70 10.48 3.99
C ALA A 199 -0.48 11.05 4.78
N TYR A 200 -1.58 11.37 4.10
CA TYR A 200 -2.84 11.75 4.75
C TYR A 200 -3.36 10.65 5.68
N VAL A 201 -3.34 9.37 5.27
CA VAL A 201 -3.76 8.25 6.13
C VAL A 201 -2.86 8.11 7.35
N ALA A 202 -1.53 8.29 7.21
CA ALA A 202 -0.61 8.27 8.35
C ALA A 202 -0.95 9.38 9.37
N ARG A 203 -1.21 10.60 8.89
CA ARG A 203 -1.61 11.74 9.72
C ARG A 203 -2.99 11.56 10.35
N MET A 204 -3.92 10.92 9.65
CA MET A 204 -5.23 10.55 10.19
C MET A 204 -5.05 9.54 11.33
N ALA A 205 -4.26 8.49 11.13
CA ALA A 205 -3.97 7.49 12.17
C ALA A 205 -3.38 8.15 13.42
N PHE A 206 -2.40 9.04 13.23
CA PHE A 206 -1.81 9.82 14.33
C PHE A 206 -2.85 10.61 15.12
N ARG A 207 -3.69 11.40 14.42
CA ARG A 207 -4.73 12.23 15.06
C ARG A 207 -5.81 11.39 15.74
N VAL A 208 -6.20 10.25 15.17
CA VAL A 208 -7.15 9.34 15.82
C VAL A 208 -6.53 8.77 17.10
N LEU A 209 -5.30 8.25 17.05
CA LEU A 209 -4.64 7.72 18.24
C LEU A 209 -4.48 8.81 19.32
N ARG A 210 -4.00 10.00 18.95
CA ARG A 210 -3.77 11.10 19.90
C ARG A 210 -5.05 11.73 20.43
N ASP A 211 -5.90 12.23 19.53
CA ASP A 211 -7.02 13.13 19.87
C ASP A 211 -8.28 12.36 20.25
N ILE A 212 -8.46 11.14 19.73
CA ILE A 212 -9.62 10.30 20.03
C ILE A 212 -9.28 9.31 21.14
N TYR A 213 -8.14 8.61 21.06
CA TYR A 213 -7.76 7.61 22.06
C TYR A 213 -6.86 8.10 23.18
N ASN A 214 -6.53 9.40 23.22
CA ASN A 214 -5.66 10.00 24.24
C ASN A 214 -4.26 9.36 24.30
N VAL A 215 -3.73 8.86 23.18
CA VAL A 215 -2.35 8.36 23.14
C VAL A 215 -1.39 9.54 23.25
N THR A 216 -0.57 9.54 24.30
CA THR A 216 0.45 10.58 24.54
C THR A 216 1.88 10.08 24.33
N ASP A 217 2.12 8.77 24.40
CA ASP A 217 3.44 8.16 24.18
C ASP A 217 3.41 7.30 22.92
N PHE A 218 3.79 7.90 21.79
CA PHE A 218 3.89 7.19 20.52
C PHE A 218 5.09 6.22 20.46
N GLY A 219 6.07 6.35 21.36
CA GLY A 219 7.20 5.42 21.47
C GLY A 219 6.78 4.03 21.94
N ALA A 220 5.66 3.93 22.67
CA ALA A 220 5.06 2.68 23.09
C ALA A 220 4.19 2.01 22.00
N THR A 221 3.99 2.67 20.86
CA THR A 221 3.12 2.14 19.79
C THR A 221 3.77 0.95 19.10
N LYS A 222 3.00 -0.11 18.91
CA LYS A 222 3.41 -1.27 18.13
C LYS A 222 2.81 -1.16 16.74
N CYS A 223 3.59 -1.50 15.72
CA CYS A 223 3.08 -1.71 14.37
C CYS A 223 3.14 -3.19 14.04
N LYS A 224 2.01 -3.74 13.60
CA LYS A 224 1.92 -5.10 13.03
C LYS A 224 1.65 -4.96 11.56
N ILE A 225 2.37 -5.72 10.74
CA ILE A 225 2.18 -5.74 9.28
C ILE A 225 2.02 -7.19 8.86
N SER A 226 1.06 -7.42 7.97
CA SER A 226 0.93 -8.68 7.26
C SER A 226 0.87 -8.38 5.78
N ILE A 227 1.73 -9.04 5.02
CA ILE A 227 1.77 -8.98 3.57
C ILE A 227 1.67 -10.43 3.09
N PRO A 228 0.69 -10.76 2.25
CA PRO A 228 0.56 -12.11 1.72
C PRO A 228 1.79 -12.47 0.88
N GLU A 229 2.20 -13.73 0.97
CA GLU A 229 3.29 -14.25 0.13
C GLU A 229 2.80 -14.39 -1.33
N PRO A 230 3.66 -14.10 -2.32
CA PRO A 230 3.36 -14.41 -3.72
C PRO A 230 3.12 -15.91 -3.90
N ALA A 231 2.12 -16.27 -4.70
CA ALA A 231 1.90 -17.66 -5.07
C ALA A 231 3.17 -18.22 -5.73
N LYS A 232 3.55 -19.45 -5.34
CA LYS A 232 4.66 -20.14 -5.98
C LYS A 232 4.31 -20.35 -7.46
N PRO A 233 5.26 -20.12 -8.39
CA PRO A 233 5.01 -20.39 -9.79
C PRO A 233 4.60 -21.85 -9.95
N VAL A 234 3.42 -22.07 -10.55
CA VAL A 234 2.95 -23.42 -10.87
C VAL A 234 3.84 -23.93 -11.99
N SER A 235 4.71 -24.88 -11.69
CA SER A 235 5.49 -25.58 -12.71
C SER A 235 4.53 -26.41 -13.56
N VAL A 236 4.11 -25.88 -14.71
CA VAL A 236 3.34 -26.62 -15.70
C VAL A 236 4.28 -27.65 -16.32
N GLN A 237 4.17 -28.92 -15.91
CA GLN A 237 4.81 -30.00 -16.65
C GLN A 237 4.03 -30.21 -17.95
N ILE A 238 4.57 -29.68 -19.04
CA ILE A 238 4.07 -29.99 -20.38
C ILE A 238 4.51 -31.43 -20.68
N HIS A 239 3.57 -32.37 -20.61
CA HIS A 239 3.81 -33.70 -21.14
C HIS A 239 3.73 -33.62 -22.66
N ASP A 240 4.89 -33.63 -23.31
CA ASP A 240 5.01 -33.82 -24.74
C ASP A 240 4.42 -35.20 -25.10
N HIS A 241 3.19 -35.21 -25.61
CA HIS A 241 2.67 -36.35 -26.35
C HIS A 241 3.39 -36.42 -27.69
N LYS A 242 4.47 -37.19 -27.73
CA LYS A 242 5.01 -37.73 -28.99
C LYS A 242 4.04 -38.81 -29.49
N ASN A 243 3.39 -38.52 -30.62
CA ASN A 243 2.75 -39.51 -31.48
C ASN A 243 3.79 -40.24 -32.32
#